data_AF-A0A2N7D9J7-F1
#
_entry.id   AF-A0A2N7D9J7-F1
#
_cell.length_a   1.000
_cell.length_b   1.000
_cell.length_c   1.000
_cell.angle_alpha   90.00
_cell.angle_beta   90.00
_cell.angle_gamma   90.00
#
_symmetry.space_group_name_H-M   'P 1'
#
loop_
_entity.id
_entity.type
_entity.pdbx_description
1 polymer ?
#
loop_
_entity_poly.entity_id
_entity_poly.type
_entity_poly.pdbx_seq_one_letter_code
_entity_poly.pdbx_strand_id
1 'polypeptide(L)'
;MRISHIVIPSLAFTVCAQVNANAQASALTQALPPEQVAHYQLVCDEGLYSHERRLFDALAHSDLIDWTLIEPGTKTSRINYTRTADADHKDVVHCDAVVEYTYDKKQVAIKTGYSVNPQHEQVMSDIRALNQAIRDFIIQLMV
;
A
#
# COMPACT_ATOMS: atom_id res chain seq x y z
N MET A 1 -10.12 -16.73 55.68
CA MET A 1 -11.30 -16.07 55.05
C MET A 1 -10.84 -14.72 54.51
N ARG A 2 -11.25 -14.37 53.27
CA ARG A 2 -10.85 -13.21 52.41
C ARG A 2 -9.54 -13.43 51.64
N ILE A 3 -9.55 -14.05 50.46
CA ILE A 3 -10.02 -13.62 49.12
C ILE A 3 -9.20 -12.43 48.57
N SER A 4 -8.39 -12.78 47.57
CA SER A 4 -8.11 -12.12 46.28
C SER A 4 -8.41 -10.63 46.13
N HIS A 5 -7.50 -9.90 45.47
CA HIS A 5 -7.63 -9.43 44.08
C HIS A 5 -6.40 -8.56 43.77
N ILE A 6 -5.44 -9.12 43.03
CA ILE A 6 -4.45 -8.33 42.30
C ILE A 6 -5.21 -7.72 41.12
N VAL A 7 -5.40 -6.41 41.17
CA VAL A 7 -5.99 -5.64 40.08
C VAL A 7 -4.85 -5.23 39.15
N ILE A 8 -4.83 -5.83 37.96
CA ILE A 8 -4.19 -5.26 36.77
C ILE A 8 -5.30 -4.55 35.99
N PRO A 9 -5.06 -3.32 35.49
CA PRO A 9 -5.28 -3.14 34.07
C PRO A 9 -4.11 -2.40 33.43
N SER A 10 -3.39 -3.16 32.61
CA SER A 10 -2.60 -2.68 31.49
C SER A 10 -3.52 -2.05 30.45
N LEU A 11 -3.55 -0.72 30.36
CA LEU A 11 -4.03 0.00 29.18
C LEU A 11 -3.22 1.28 29.00
N ALA A 12 -1.95 1.12 28.64
CA ALA A 12 -1.11 2.22 28.18
C ALA A 12 -0.33 1.81 26.93
N PHE A 13 -0.96 1.08 26.02
CA PHE A 13 -0.40 0.81 24.70
C PHE A 13 -1.56 0.80 23.71
N THR A 14 -1.72 1.88 22.96
CA THR A 14 -2.17 1.96 21.55
C THR A 14 -2.61 3.41 21.25
N VAL A 15 -1.70 4.38 21.43
CA VAL A 15 -1.88 5.73 20.85
C VAL A 15 -0.57 6.24 20.26
N CYS A 16 0.60 5.81 20.75
CA CYS A 16 1.88 6.30 20.22
C CYS A 16 2.19 5.88 18.78
N ALA A 17 1.66 4.75 18.28
CA ALA A 17 1.96 4.28 16.93
C ALA A 17 1.28 5.10 15.82
N GLN A 18 0.04 5.56 16.05
CA GLN A 18 -0.70 6.37 15.08
C GLN A 18 -0.25 7.83 15.04
N VAL A 19 0.18 8.38 16.18
CA VAL A 19 0.71 9.75 16.24
C VAL A 19 2.08 9.83 15.53
N ASN A 20 2.90 8.77 15.60
CA ASN A 20 4.21 8.76 14.95
C ASN A 20 4.14 8.68 13.43
N ALA A 21 3.24 7.86 12.87
CA ALA A 21 3.07 7.77 11.42
C ALA A 21 2.58 9.09 10.80
N ASN A 22 1.65 9.77 11.47
CA ASN A 22 1.15 11.08 11.04
C ASN A 22 2.18 12.20 11.24
N ALA A 23 2.98 12.16 12.30
CA ALA A 23 4.05 13.12 12.53
C ALA A 23 5.20 12.97 11.52
N GLN A 24 5.57 11.74 11.14
CA GLN A 24 6.59 11.46 10.13
C GLN A 24 6.12 11.86 8.72
N ALA A 25 4.87 11.54 8.34
CA ALA A 25 4.29 11.99 7.08
C ALA A 25 4.21 13.54 6.98
N SER A 26 3.93 14.21 8.10
CA SER A 26 3.94 15.68 8.22
C SER A 26 5.36 16.28 8.16
N ALA A 27 6.35 15.62 8.77
CA ALA A 27 7.74 16.07 8.75
C ALA A 27 8.36 15.98 7.34
N LEU A 28 7.96 14.98 6.54
CA LEU A 28 8.46 14.79 5.18
C LEU A 28 7.78 15.67 4.14
N THR A 29 6.48 15.96 4.30
CA THR A 29 5.82 17.00 3.51
C THR A 29 6.36 18.40 3.82
N GLN A 30 6.95 18.61 5.01
CA GLN A 30 7.71 19.83 5.35
C GLN A 30 9.16 19.80 4.84
N ALA A 31 9.73 18.63 4.53
CA ALA A 31 11.11 18.48 4.10
C ALA A 31 11.31 18.53 2.57
N LEU A 32 10.28 18.17 1.79
CA LEU A 32 10.32 18.21 0.33
C LEU A 32 9.69 19.51 -0.20
N PRO A 33 10.35 20.24 -1.12
CA PRO A 33 9.74 21.36 -1.81
C PRO A 33 8.42 20.96 -2.49
N PRO A 34 7.39 21.84 -2.55
CA PRO A 34 6.10 21.52 -3.16
C PRO A 34 6.19 21.02 -4.61
N GLU A 35 7.15 21.55 -5.38
CA GLU A 35 7.45 21.10 -6.74
C GLU A 35 7.95 19.65 -6.80
N GLN A 36 8.74 19.23 -5.82
CA GLN A 36 9.26 17.86 -5.72
C GLN A 36 8.15 16.89 -5.31
N VAL A 37 7.24 17.31 -4.42
CA VAL A 37 6.06 16.52 -4.05
C VAL A 37 5.15 16.32 -5.26
N ALA A 38 4.87 17.38 -6.03
CA ALA A 38 4.07 17.27 -7.24
C ALA A 38 4.72 16.34 -8.28
N HIS A 39 6.04 16.45 -8.47
CA HIS A 39 6.79 15.56 -9.35
C HIS A 39 6.71 14.09 -8.90
N TYR A 40 6.95 13.80 -7.62
CA TYR A 40 6.89 12.43 -7.10
C TYR A 40 5.48 11.84 -7.15
N GLN A 41 4.45 12.66 -6.95
CA GLN A 41 3.07 12.21 -7.10
C GLN A 41 2.79 11.83 -8.56
N LEU A 42 3.21 12.66 -9.52
CA LEU A 42 3.08 12.35 -10.95
C LEU A 42 3.79 11.03 -11.31
N VAL A 43 5.01 10.84 -10.83
CA VAL A 43 5.80 9.61 -11.04
C VAL A 43 5.11 8.39 -10.44
N CYS A 44 4.51 8.52 -9.25
CA CYS A 44 3.69 7.46 -8.68
C CYS A 44 2.48 7.18 -9.59
N ASP A 45 1.71 8.19 -9.97
CA ASP A 45 0.51 8.01 -10.80
C ASP A 45 0.81 7.34 -12.15
N GLU A 46 1.91 7.71 -12.80
CA GLU A 46 2.37 7.06 -14.03
C GLU A 46 2.82 5.61 -13.79
N GLY A 47 3.57 5.37 -12.70
CA GLY A 47 4.05 4.04 -12.34
C GLY A 47 2.93 3.07 -11.94
N LEU A 48 1.78 3.59 -11.48
CA LEU A 48 0.63 2.79 -11.07
C LEU A 48 0.14 1.90 -12.20
N TYR A 49 0.10 2.41 -13.43
CA TYR A 49 -0.36 1.64 -14.59
C TYR A 49 0.53 0.41 -14.84
N SER A 50 1.86 0.59 -14.80
CA SER A 50 2.79 -0.53 -14.98
C SER A 50 2.71 -1.52 -13.81
N HIS A 51 2.48 -1.04 -12.59
CA HIS A 51 2.36 -1.90 -11.42
C HIS A 51 1.06 -2.72 -11.43
N GLU A 52 -0.05 -2.08 -11.76
CA GLU A 52 -1.37 -2.71 -11.93
C GLU A 52 -1.31 -3.84 -12.96
N ARG A 53 -0.64 -3.61 -14.10
CA ARG A 53 -0.48 -4.67 -15.12
C ARG A 53 0.22 -5.91 -14.56
N ARG A 54 1.25 -5.74 -13.71
CA ARG A 54 1.93 -6.87 -13.06
C ARG A 54 1.02 -7.59 -12.06
N LEU A 55 0.17 -6.86 -11.33
CA LEU A 55 -0.84 -7.47 -10.46
C LEU A 55 -1.82 -8.31 -11.29
N PHE A 56 -2.33 -7.73 -12.38
CA PHE A 56 -3.25 -8.42 -13.27
C PHE A 56 -2.61 -9.66 -13.88
N ASP A 57 -1.41 -9.55 -14.44
CA ASP A 57 -0.69 -10.70 -15.01
C ASP A 57 -0.48 -11.81 -13.97
N ALA A 58 -0.21 -11.46 -12.71
CA ALA A 58 -0.04 -12.45 -11.65
C ALA A 58 -1.37 -13.08 -11.20
N LEU A 59 -2.47 -12.33 -11.22
CA LEU A 59 -3.80 -12.82 -10.88
C LEU A 59 -4.45 -13.64 -12.00
N ALA A 60 -4.20 -13.28 -13.26
CA ALA A 60 -4.85 -13.88 -14.43
C ALA A 60 -4.60 -15.39 -14.55
N HIS A 61 -3.55 -15.90 -13.89
CA HIS A 61 -3.21 -17.32 -13.83
C HIS A 61 -3.88 -18.07 -12.66
N SER A 62 -4.71 -17.41 -11.85
CA SER A 62 -5.37 -18.01 -10.70
C SER A 62 -6.71 -18.63 -11.09
N ASP A 63 -6.82 -19.96 -10.96
CA ASP A 63 -8.08 -20.71 -11.12
C ASP A 63 -9.10 -20.43 -10.00
N LEU A 64 -8.71 -19.68 -8.97
CA LEU A 64 -9.56 -19.33 -7.83
C LEU A 64 -10.42 -18.09 -8.06
N ILE A 65 -10.24 -17.40 -9.20
CA ILE A 65 -10.94 -16.15 -9.51
C ILE A 65 -11.88 -16.38 -10.69
N ASP A 66 -13.18 -16.24 -10.46
CA ASP A 66 -14.13 -16.14 -11.57
C ASP A 66 -14.11 -14.72 -12.15
N TRP A 67 -13.32 -14.54 -13.20
CA TRP A 67 -13.20 -13.25 -13.90
C TRP A 67 -14.51 -12.76 -14.53
N THR A 68 -15.56 -13.57 -14.61
CA THR A 68 -16.88 -13.10 -15.09
C THR A 68 -17.65 -12.30 -14.03
N LEU A 69 -17.26 -12.43 -12.76
CA LEU A 69 -17.90 -11.77 -11.63
C LEU A 69 -17.16 -10.52 -11.16
N ILE A 70 -16.03 -10.18 -11.81
CA ILE A 70 -15.19 -9.05 -11.43
C ILE A 70 -15.46 -7.83 -12.31
N GLU A 71 -15.64 -6.68 -11.68
CA GLU A 71 -15.75 -5.38 -12.35
C GLU A 71 -14.62 -4.46 -11.85
N PRO A 72 -13.91 -3.75 -12.74
CA PRO A 72 -12.85 -2.84 -12.35
C PRO A 72 -13.42 -1.62 -11.60
N GLY A 73 -12.77 -1.25 -10.49
CA GLY A 73 -13.09 -0.07 -9.70
C GLY A 73 -12.10 1.07 -9.91
N THR A 74 -11.90 1.88 -8.86
CA THR A 74 -10.91 2.96 -8.91
C THR A 74 -9.50 2.44 -8.66
N LYS A 75 -8.52 3.19 -9.15
CA LYS A 75 -7.11 2.95 -8.86
C LYS A 75 -6.47 4.25 -8.40
N THR A 76 -5.72 4.15 -7.32
CA THR A 76 -5.06 5.31 -6.73
C THR A 76 -3.64 4.96 -6.37
N SER A 77 -2.74 5.93 -6.51
CA SER A 77 -1.42 5.87 -5.94
C SER A 77 -1.09 7.14 -5.18
N ARG A 78 -0.18 7.02 -4.21
CA ARG A 78 0.35 8.13 -3.45
C ARG A 78 1.78 7.85 -3.03
N ILE A 79 2.52 8.90 -2.79
CA ILE A 79 3.87 8.83 -2.22
C ILE A 79 3.80 8.17 -0.83
N ASN A 80 4.63 7.16 -0.61
CA ASN A 80 4.95 6.63 0.70
C ASN A 80 6.12 7.43 1.27
N TYR A 81 5.80 8.50 2.01
CA TYR A 81 6.78 9.43 2.54
C TYR A 81 7.82 8.73 3.41
N THR A 82 7.40 7.88 4.35
CA THR A 82 8.29 7.18 5.27
C THR A 82 9.34 6.36 4.52
N ARG A 83 8.91 5.52 3.58
CA ARG A 83 9.85 4.69 2.81
C ARG A 83 10.71 5.50 1.85
N THR A 84 10.17 6.57 1.27
CA THR A 84 10.93 7.48 0.38
C THR A 84 12.01 8.25 1.14
N ALA A 85 11.78 8.55 2.42
CA ALA A 85 12.75 9.21 3.29
C ALA A 85 13.86 8.30 3.80
N ASP A 86 13.47 7.06 4.15
CA ASP A 86 14.36 6.05 4.70
C ASP A 86 15.17 5.33 3.61
N ALA A 87 14.89 5.60 2.33
CA ALA A 87 15.64 5.05 1.23
C ALA A 87 17.07 5.62 1.24
N ASP A 88 18.03 4.79 1.64
CA ASP A 88 19.49 5.04 1.50
C ASP A 88 19.90 5.37 0.05
N HIS A 89 19.02 5.12 -0.92
CA HIS A 89 19.15 5.49 -2.32
C HIS A 89 18.24 6.68 -2.63
N LYS A 90 18.83 7.87 -2.73
CA LYS A 90 18.15 9.16 -2.97
C LYS A 90 17.36 9.24 -4.29
N ASP A 91 17.39 8.19 -5.10
CA ASP A 91 16.89 8.15 -6.47
C ASP A 91 15.69 7.22 -6.64
N VAL A 92 15.03 6.83 -5.54
CA VAL A 92 13.85 5.95 -5.59
C VAL A 92 12.69 6.57 -4.81
N VAL A 93 11.55 6.69 -5.49
CA VAL A 93 10.28 7.10 -4.89
C VAL A 93 9.49 5.84 -4.55
N HIS A 94 9.12 5.68 -3.29
CA HIS A 94 8.23 4.61 -2.87
C HIS A 94 6.78 5.07 -2.97
N CYS A 95 5.91 4.25 -3.56
CA CYS A 95 4.51 4.57 -3.79
C CYS A 95 3.63 3.48 -3.17
N ASP A 96 2.56 3.89 -2.48
CA ASP A 96 1.46 3.01 -2.11
C ASP A 96 0.47 2.94 -3.30
N ALA A 97 -0.10 1.77 -3.55
CA ALA A 97 -1.16 1.56 -4.54
C ALA A 97 -2.38 0.90 -3.92
N VAL A 98 -3.55 1.36 -4.34
CA VAL A 98 -4.84 0.71 -4.09
C VAL A 98 -5.53 0.50 -5.43
N VAL A 99 -5.83 -0.76 -5.77
CA VAL A 99 -6.60 -1.13 -6.95
C VAL A 99 -7.89 -1.80 -6.48
N GLU A 100 -9.02 -1.15 -6.73
CA GLU A 100 -10.33 -1.62 -6.30
C GLU A 100 -11.02 -2.44 -7.40
N TYR A 101 -11.79 -3.43 -6.96
CA TYR A 101 -12.67 -4.23 -7.81
C TYR A 101 -14.00 -4.43 -7.09
N THR A 102 -15.04 -4.65 -7.87
CA THR A 102 -16.28 -5.25 -7.37
C THR A 102 -16.29 -6.72 -7.76
N TYR A 103 -16.49 -7.63 -6.80
CA TYR A 103 -16.61 -9.06 -7.04
C TYR A 103 -17.92 -9.56 -6.44
N ASP A 104 -18.84 -10.06 -7.27
CA ASP A 104 -20.19 -10.50 -6.85
C ASP A 104 -20.87 -9.51 -5.88
N LYS A 105 -20.92 -8.23 -6.30
CA LYS A 105 -21.50 -7.10 -5.54
C LYS A 105 -20.76 -6.71 -4.24
N LYS A 106 -19.63 -7.33 -3.93
CA LYS A 106 -18.75 -6.93 -2.82
C LYS A 106 -17.59 -6.07 -3.33
N GLN A 107 -17.28 -4.97 -2.65
CA GLN A 107 -16.06 -4.21 -2.93
C GLN A 107 -14.86 -4.91 -2.28
N VAL A 108 -13.82 -5.13 -3.08
CA VAL A 108 -12.56 -5.73 -2.67
C VAL A 108 -11.42 -4.89 -3.23
N ALA A 109 -10.26 -4.89 -2.56
CA ALA A 109 -9.14 -4.07 -3.00
C ALA A 109 -7.81 -4.77 -2.80
N ILE A 110 -6.91 -4.54 -3.75
CA ILE A 110 -5.51 -4.92 -3.66
C ILE A 110 -4.74 -3.71 -3.15
N LYS A 111 -4.18 -3.84 -1.95
CA LYS A 111 -3.30 -2.84 -1.35
C LYS A 111 -1.88 -3.35 -1.45
N THR A 112 -1.02 -2.57 -2.10
CA THR A 112 0.36 -2.97 -2.38
C THR A 112 1.26 -1.74 -2.44
N GLY A 113 2.56 -1.96 -2.56
CA GLY A 113 3.54 -0.90 -2.76
C GLY A 113 4.48 -1.23 -3.91
N TYR A 114 5.00 -0.19 -4.53
CA TYR A 114 6.02 -0.27 -5.56
C TYR A 114 6.99 0.88 -5.41
N SER A 115 8.02 0.87 -6.23
CA SER A 115 9.09 1.85 -6.21
C SER A 115 9.35 2.30 -7.63
N VAL A 116 9.62 3.58 -7.82
CA VAL A 116 9.93 4.15 -9.12
C VAL A 116 11.28 4.82 -9.03
N ASN A 117 12.15 4.51 -9.98
CA ASN A 117 13.35 5.32 -10.21
C ASN A 117 12.99 6.40 -11.25
N PRO A 118 12.83 7.68 -10.85
CA PRO A 118 12.42 8.74 -11.76
C PRO A 118 13.50 9.11 -12.79
N GLN A 119 14.77 8.76 -12.55
CA GLN A 119 15.86 9.03 -13.50
C GLN A 119 15.87 8.06 -14.69
N HIS A 120 15.31 6.87 -14.49
CA HIS A 120 15.32 5.79 -15.48
C HIS A 120 13.91 5.32 -15.87
N GLU A 121 12.86 6.00 -15.40
CA GLU A 121 11.45 5.66 -15.60
C GLU A 121 11.14 4.17 -15.26
N GLN A 122 11.88 3.62 -14.31
CA GLN A 122 11.84 2.20 -14.01
C GLN A 122 10.89 1.92 -12.84
N VAL A 123 9.83 1.17 -13.10
CA VAL A 123 8.91 0.67 -12.06
C VAL A 123 9.42 -0.66 -11.51
N MET A 124 9.76 -0.66 -10.21
CA MET A 124 10.21 -1.79 -9.43
C MET A 124 9.10 -2.23 -8.48
N SER A 125 8.68 -3.48 -8.58
CA SER A 125 7.66 -4.05 -7.70
C SER A 125 8.33 -5.09 -6.82
N ASP A 126 8.14 -5.02 -5.50
CA ASP A 126 8.61 -6.08 -4.61
C ASP A 126 7.75 -7.32 -4.83
N ILE A 127 8.33 -8.35 -5.45
CA ILE A 127 7.65 -9.60 -5.79
C ILE A 127 7.05 -10.28 -4.54
N ARG A 128 7.70 -10.17 -3.37
CA ARG A 128 7.17 -10.77 -2.13
C ARG A 128 5.93 -10.01 -1.66
N ALA A 129 6.00 -8.69 -1.64
CA ALA A 129 4.85 -7.85 -1.26
C ALA A 129 3.69 -8.02 -2.24
N LEU A 130 4.00 -8.11 -3.55
CA LEU A 130 3.02 -8.36 -4.61
C LEU A 130 2.32 -9.72 -4.41
N ASN A 131 3.10 -10.79 -4.20
CA ASN A 131 2.53 -12.12 -3.95
C ASN A 131 1.69 -12.18 -2.67
N GLN A 132 2.08 -11.44 -1.63
CA GLN A 132 1.28 -11.34 -0.41
C GLN A 132 -0.04 -10.61 -0.68
N ALA A 133 -0.01 -9.46 -1.36
CA ALA A 133 -1.21 -8.70 -1.71
C ALA A 133 -2.19 -9.52 -2.57
N ILE A 134 -1.68 -10.35 -3.48
CA ILE A 134 -2.49 -11.27 -4.29
C ILE A 134 -3.16 -12.34 -3.43
N ARG A 135 -2.43 -12.95 -2.49
CA ARG A 135 -3.01 -13.95 -1.59
C ARG A 135 -4.11 -13.32 -0.72
N ASP A 136 -3.84 -12.14 -0.16
CA ASP A 136 -4.80 -11.42 0.67
C ASP A 136 -6.05 -11.02 -0.15
N PHE A 137 -5.88 -10.69 -1.43
CA PHE A 137 -6.99 -10.45 -2.34
C PHE A 137 -7.83 -11.70 -2.59
N ILE A 138 -7.20 -12.83 -2.93
CA ILE A 138 -7.92 -14.10 -3.14
C ILE A 138 -8.68 -14.52 -1.88
N ILE A 139 -8.10 -14.32 -0.69
CA ILE A 139 -8.79 -14.57 0.59
C ILE A 139 -10.04 -13.69 0.72
N GLN A 140 -9.96 -12.40 0.37
CA GLN A 140 -11.13 -11.51 0.38
C GLN A 140 -12.25 -11.98 -0.55
N LEU A 141 -11.94 -12.65 -1.67
CA LEU A 141 -12.95 -13.18 -2.60
C LEU A 141 -13.69 -14.40 -2.02
N MET A 142 -13.07 -15.16 -1.13
CA MET A 142 -13.61 -16.40 -0.58
C MET A 142 -14.46 -16.22 0.69
N VAL A 143 -14.40 -15.05 1.32
CA VAL A 143 -15.09 -14.73 2.60
C VAL A 143 -16.31 -13.84 2.33
#